data_AF-A0A357V849-F1
#
_entry.id   AF-A0A357V849-F1
#
_cell.length_a   1.000
_cell.length_b   1.000
_cell.length_c   1.000
_cell.angle_alpha   90.00
_cell.angle_beta   90.00
_cell.angle_gamma   90.00
#
_symmetry.space_group_name_H-M   'P 1'
#
loop_
_entity.id
_entity.type
_entity.pdbx_description
1 polymer ?
#
loop_
_entity_poly.entity_id
_entity_poly.type
_entity_poly.pdbx_seq_one_letter_code
_entity_poly.pdbx_strand_id
1 'polypeptide(L)'
;MSKLNELTIAQAADGLDKGEFSAVDLAEASLAAAEAAKGLNAFITLTPEVARDRAAASDARRAKNGALGPLDGVPVAVKDLFCTEGVPTTAASHILDGFTPTYESTVGRNLIDAGAVMIGKTNLDEFA
;
A
#
# COMPACT_ATOMS: atom_id res chain seq x y z
N MET A 1 3.53 4.92 -20.72
CA MET A 1 3.04 4.45 -19.42
C MET A 1 2.91 5.68 -18.55
N SER A 2 1.75 5.93 -17.96
CA SER A 2 1.52 7.13 -17.15
C SER A 2 2.47 7.14 -15.95
N LYS A 3 3.01 8.31 -15.62
CA LYS A 3 3.93 8.54 -14.50
C LYS A 3 3.20 8.59 -13.15
N LEU A 4 2.18 7.76 -12.97
CA LEU A 4 1.31 7.82 -11.78
C LEU A 4 2.10 7.53 -10.49
N ASN A 5 3.16 6.72 -10.59
CA ASN A 5 4.06 6.43 -9.47
C ASN A 5 5.08 7.55 -9.17
N GLU A 6 5.12 8.63 -9.96
CA GLU A 6 5.96 9.81 -9.71
C GLU A 6 5.16 10.96 -9.04
N LEU A 7 3.84 10.79 -8.87
CA LEU A 7 3.00 11.80 -8.23
C LEU A 7 3.33 11.93 -6.74
N THR A 8 3.30 13.16 -6.24
CA THR A 8 3.21 13.41 -4.80
C THR A 8 1.84 12.96 -4.27
N ILE A 9 1.73 12.72 -2.96
CA ILE A 9 0.45 12.37 -2.32
C ILE A 9 -0.65 13.39 -2.63
N ALA A 10 -0.33 14.69 -2.62
CA ALA A 10 -1.30 15.74 -2.92
C ALA A 10 -1.79 15.68 -4.38
N GLN A 11 -0.90 15.41 -5.33
CA GLN A 11 -1.27 15.26 -6.75
C GLN A 11 -2.07 13.99 -6.99
N ALA A 12 -1.70 12.89 -6.33
CA ALA A 12 -2.48 11.64 -6.36
C ALA A 12 -3.90 11.87 -5.85
N ALA A 13 -4.06 12.49 -4.68
CA ALA A 13 -5.37 12.78 -4.11
C ALA A 13 -6.22 13.68 -5.01
N ASP A 14 -5.64 14.77 -5.52
CA ASP A 14 -6.33 15.71 -6.43
C ASP A 14 -6.75 15.04 -7.76
N GLY A 15 -5.89 14.22 -8.35
CA GLY A 15 -6.23 13.46 -9.56
C GLY A 15 -7.33 12.41 -9.34
N LEU A 16 -7.33 11.75 -8.17
CA LEU A 16 -8.42 10.83 -7.78
C LEU A 16 -9.74 11.58 -7.56
N ASP A 17 -9.71 12.77 -6.93
CA ASP A 17 -10.90 13.59 -6.69
C ASP A 17 -11.49 14.12 -8.01
N LYS A 18 -10.64 14.41 -9.00
CA LYS A 18 -11.05 14.82 -10.34
C LYS A 18 -11.46 13.66 -11.25
N GLY A 19 -11.21 12.42 -10.84
CA GLY A 19 -11.46 11.24 -11.66
C GLY A 19 -10.57 11.13 -12.90
N GLU A 20 -9.36 11.71 -12.85
CA GLU A 20 -8.38 11.62 -13.94
C GLU A 20 -7.82 10.19 -14.11
N PHE A 21 -7.84 9.43 -13.02
CA PHE A 21 -7.46 8.02 -12.91
C PHE A 21 -8.14 7.42 -11.68
N SER A 22 -8.19 6.10 -11.59
CA SER A 22 -8.72 5.37 -10.43
C SER A 22 -7.64 5.04 -9.39
N ALA A 23 -8.05 4.69 -8.17
CA ALA A 23 -7.14 4.16 -7.15
C ALA A 23 -6.51 2.84 -7.62
N VAL A 24 -7.25 2.03 -8.40
CA VAL A 24 -6.70 0.81 -9.02
C VAL A 24 -5.59 1.16 -10.00
N ASP A 25 -5.75 2.18 -10.84
CA ASP A 25 -4.69 2.62 -11.77
C ASP A 25 -3.41 3.04 -11.02
N LEU A 26 -3.56 3.75 -9.89
CA LEU A 26 -2.44 4.12 -9.03
C LEU A 26 -1.75 2.91 -8.40
N ALA A 27 -2.54 1.98 -7.85
CA ALA A 27 -2.01 0.78 -7.23
C ALA A 27 -1.24 -0.09 -8.23
N GLU A 28 -1.79 -0.31 -9.43
CA GLU A 28 -1.12 -1.07 -10.49
C GLU A 28 0.16 -0.38 -10.96
N ALA A 29 0.15 0.94 -11.12
CA ALA A 29 1.36 1.69 -11.49
C ALA A 29 2.47 1.57 -10.43
N SER A 30 2.11 1.65 -9.14
CA SER A 30 3.06 1.48 -8.04
C SER A 30 3.58 0.04 -7.92
N LEU A 31 2.72 -0.96 -8.08
CA LEU A 31 3.12 -2.38 -8.09
C LEU A 31 4.05 -2.68 -9.27
N ALA A 32 3.72 -2.19 -10.47
CA ALA A 32 4.56 -2.37 -11.65
C ALA A 32 5.93 -1.72 -11.48
N ALA A 33 6.00 -0.52 -10.87
CA ALA A 33 7.27 0.13 -10.56
C ALA A 33 8.09 -0.66 -9.54
N ALA A 34 7.47 -1.20 -8.50
CA ALA A 34 8.13 -2.02 -7.50
C ALA A 34 8.69 -3.32 -8.10
N GLU A 35 7.92 -4.01 -8.95
CA GLU A 35 8.37 -5.23 -9.62
C GLU A 35 9.50 -4.96 -10.61
N ALA A 36 9.41 -3.88 -11.40
CA ALA A 36 10.48 -3.47 -12.31
C ALA A 36 11.78 -3.10 -11.57
N ALA A 37 11.66 -2.58 -10.34
CA ALA A 37 12.77 -2.19 -9.49
C ALA A 37 13.22 -3.30 -8.51
N LYS A 38 12.82 -4.56 -8.70
CA LYS A 38 13.13 -5.68 -7.81
C LYS A 38 14.62 -5.84 -7.48
N GLY A 39 15.50 -5.47 -8.42
CA GLY A 39 16.96 -5.47 -8.20
C GLY A 39 17.44 -4.57 -7.06
N LEU A 40 16.64 -3.61 -6.60
CA LEU A 40 16.94 -2.75 -5.45
C LEU A 40 16.74 -3.47 -4.10
N ASN A 41 16.03 -4.59 -4.06
CA ASN A 41 15.70 -5.33 -2.83
C ASN A 41 15.01 -4.46 -1.76
N ALA A 42 14.16 -3.52 -2.19
CA ALA A 42 13.48 -2.56 -1.31
C ALA A 42 12.22 -3.15 -0.64
N PHE A 43 11.64 -4.21 -1.18
CA PHE A 43 10.48 -4.91 -0.64
C PHE A 43 10.84 -6.34 -0.28
N ILE A 44 10.45 -6.79 0.91
CA ILE A 44 10.50 -8.21 1.30
C ILE A 44 9.28 -8.92 0.71
N THR A 45 8.10 -8.31 0.86
CA THR A 45 6.82 -8.90 0.43
C THR A 45 6.00 -7.85 -0.31
N LEU A 46 5.68 -8.08 -1.57
CA LEU A 46 4.62 -7.31 -2.24
C LEU A 46 3.25 -7.90 -1.91
N THR A 47 2.22 -7.07 -1.90
CA THR A 47 0.83 -7.47 -1.56
C THR A 47 -0.16 -7.05 -2.65
N PRO A 48 -0.04 -7.54 -3.89
CA PRO A 48 -0.84 -7.05 -5.00
C PRO A 48 -2.34 -7.26 -4.82
N GLU A 49 -2.77 -8.36 -4.21
CA GLU A 49 -4.18 -8.68 -3.94
C GLU A 49 -4.76 -7.71 -2.92
N VAL A 50 -4.05 -7.47 -1.80
CA VAL A 50 -4.43 -6.49 -0.78
C VAL A 50 -4.51 -5.09 -1.39
N ALA A 51 -3.57 -4.72 -2.26
CA ALA A 51 -3.55 -3.44 -2.93
C ALA A 51 -4.77 -3.27 -3.84
N ARG A 52 -5.05 -4.26 -4.69
CA ARG A 52 -6.20 -4.27 -5.61
C ARG A 52 -7.53 -4.20 -4.87
N ASP A 53 -7.70 -4.99 -3.83
CA ASP A 53 -8.94 -5.03 -3.05
C ASP A 53 -9.21 -3.69 -2.35
N ARG A 54 -8.18 -3.09 -1.74
CA ARG A 54 -8.30 -1.79 -1.07
C ARG A 54 -8.52 -0.65 -2.07
N ALA A 55 -7.84 -0.69 -3.21
CA ALA A 55 -8.01 0.29 -4.28
C ALA A 55 -9.44 0.24 -4.85
N ALA A 56 -9.94 -0.95 -5.18
CA ALA A 56 -11.32 -1.12 -5.66
C ALA A 56 -12.36 -0.65 -4.62
N ALA A 57 -12.10 -0.90 -3.33
CA ALA A 57 -12.95 -0.38 -2.25
C ALA A 57 -12.91 1.16 -2.14
N SER A 58 -11.76 1.78 -2.41
CA SER A 58 -11.62 3.24 -2.51
C SER A 58 -12.44 3.79 -3.67
N ASP A 59 -12.28 3.23 -4.87
CA ASP A 59 -13.01 3.68 -6.07
C ASP A 59 -14.54 3.57 -5.87
N ALA A 60 -15.01 2.44 -5.35
CA ALA A 60 -16.43 2.23 -5.07
C ALA A 60 -16.99 3.23 -4.04
N ARG A 61 -16.20 3.55 -3.01
CA ARG A 61 -16.58 4.53 -2.00
C ARG A 61 -16.57 5.96 -2.54
N ARG A 62 -15.53 6.34 -3.29
CA ARG A 62 -15.40 7.64 -3.95
C ARG A 62 -16.59 7.91 -4.86
N ALA A 63 -17.00 6.94 -5.67
CA ALA A 63 -18.16 7.04 -6.55
C ALA A 63 -19.50 7.26 -5.81
N LYS A 64 -19.62 6.78 -4.57
CA LYS A 64 -20.88 6.80 -3.81
C LYS A 64 -20.97 7.95 -2.80
N ASN A 65 -19.89 8.18 -2.04
CA ASN A 65 -19.88 9.01 -0.85
C ASN A 65 -18.75 10.07 -0.86
N GLY A 66 -17.90 10.09 -1.90
CA GLY A 66 -16.65 10.84 -1.89
C GLY A 66 -15.53 10.13 -1.12
N ALA A 67 -14.36 10.77 -1.06
CA ALA A 67 -13.18 10.26 -0.38
C ALA A 67 -13.32 10.33 1.16
N LEU A 68 -12.73 9.38 1.88
CA LEU A 68 -12.58 9.42 3.35
C LEU A 68 -11.65 10.54 3.82
N GLY A 69 -10.76 10.99 2.93
CA GLY A 69 -9.75 11.98 3.22
C GLY A 69 -8.60 11.93 2.20
N PRO A 70 -7.51 12.65 2.48
CA PRO A 70 -6.42 12.85 1.52
C PRO A 70 -5.58 11.59 1.21
N LEU A 71 -5.72 10.52 2.01
CA LEU A 71 -5.03 9.25 1.78
C LEU A 71 -5.91 8.19 1.14
N ASP A 72 -7.20 8.47 0.92
CA ASP A 72 -8.12 7.49 0.39
C ASP A 72 -7.72 7.09 -1.04
N GLY A 73 -7.33 5.84 -1.26
CA GLY A 73 -6.88 5.33 -2.57
C GLY A 73 -5.40 5.58 -2.87
N VAL A 74 -4.66 6.21 -1.95
CA VAL A 74 -3.22 6.52 -2.15
C VAL A 74 -2.36 5.29 -1.80
N PRO A 75 -1.45 4.84 -2.69
CA PRO A 75 -0.52 3.76 -2.42
C PRO A 75 0.46 4.08 -1.28
N VAL A 76 0.70 3.12 -0.40
CA VAL A 76 1.69 3.19 0.69
C VAL A 76 2.48 1.88 0.81
N ALA A 77 3.72 1.98 1.28
CA ALA A 77 4.52 0.83 1.67
C ALA A 77 4.77 0.86 3.19
N VAL A 78 4.83 -0.31 3.82
CA VAL A 78 4.92 -0.44 5.29
C VAL A 78 6.23 -1.12 5.65
N LYS A 79 7.04 -0.55 6.54
CA LYS A 79 8.27 -1.23 7.03
C LYS A 79 7.90 -2.60 7.57
N ASP A 80 8.66 -3.65 7.23
CA ASP A 80 8.41 -5.04 7.66
C ASP A 80 8.67 -5.29 9.17
N LEU A 81 8.43 -4.27 9.99
CA LEU A 81 8.45 -4.27 11.44
C LEU A 81 7.04 -4.07 12.02
N PHE A 82 6.15 -3.41 11.27
CA PHE A 82 4.77 -3.19 11.69
C PHE A 82 3.93 -4.42 11.36
N CYS A 83 3.28 -5.00 12.37
CA CYS A 83 2.35 -6.10 12.15
C CYS A 83 1.23 -5.67 11.21
N THR A 84 0.97 -6.49 10.20
CA THR A 84 -0.14 -6.32 9.27
C THR A 84 -0.96 -7.59 9.28
N GLU A 85 -2.25 -7.46 9.56
CA GLU A 85 -3.13 -8.62 9.76
C GLU A 85 -3.20 -9.47 8.48
N GLY A 86 -2.85 -10.75 8.60
CA GLY A 86 -2.87 -11.70 7.47
C GLY A 86 -1.72 -11.55 6.46
N VAL A 87 -0.73 -10.68 6.71
CA VAL A 87 0.44 -10.49 5.83
C VAL A 87 1.73 -10.84 6.58
N PRO A 88 2.64 -11.67 6.02
CA PRO A 88 3.91 -11.99 6.66
C PRO A 88 4.65 -10.75 7.16
N THR A 89 5.17 -10.81 8.38
CA THR A 89 5.95 -9.72 8.98
C THR A 89 7.17 -10.31 9.66
N THR A 90 8.37 -10.08 9.12
CA THR A 90 9.57 -10.85 9.49
C THR A 90 10.59 -10.05 10.27
N ALA A 91 10.48 -8.73 10.31
CA ALA A 91 11.54 -7.84 10.78
C ALA A 91 12.89 -8.11 10.10
N ALA A 92 12.86 -8.57 8.83
CA ALA A 92 14.01 -9.07 8.07
C ALA A 92 14.79 -10.21 8.77
N SER A 93 14.13 -10.97 9.66
CA SER A 93 14.75 -12.05 10.44
C SER A 93 14.13 -13.40 10.13
N HIS A 94 14.99 -14.40 9.96
CA HIS A 94 14.59 -15.81 9.85
C HIS A 94 13.94 -16.35 11.13
N ILE A 95 14.12 -15.70 12.28
CA ILE A 95 13.45 -16.13 13.52
C ILE A 95 11.92 -16.00 13.44
N LEU A 96 11.43 -15.10 12.57
CA LEU A 96 10.02 -14.84 12.32
C LEU A 96 9.53 -15.49 11.01
N ASP A 97 10.29 -16.43 10.44
CA ASP A 97 9.83 -17.22 9.31
C ASP A 97 8.50 -17.92 9.66
N GLY A 98 7.48 -17.69 8.83
CA GLY A 98 6.12 -18.20 9.05
C GLY A 98 5.24 -17.34 9.97
N PHE A 99 5.76 -16.27 10.58
CA PHE A 99 4.95 -15.36 11.38
C PHE A 99 4.02 -14.51 10.50
N THR A 100 2.73 -14.80 10.59
CA THR A 100 1.65 -14.01 9.99
C THR A 100 0.79 -13.43 11.12
N PRO A 101 0.86 -12.12 11.41
CA PRO A 101 0.12 -11.52 12.50
C PRO A 101 -1.40 -11.73 12.35
N THR A 102 -2.07 -12.02 13.48
CA THR A 102 -3.54 -12.06 13.58
C THR A 102 -4.11 -10.73 14.10
N TYR A 103 -3.32 -9.66 14.02
CA TYR A 103 -3.69 -8.32 14.46
C TYR A 103 -2.99 -7.28 13.59
N GLU A 104 -3.57 -6.10 13.56
CA GLU A 104 -3.05 -4.94 12.84
C GLU A 104 -2.38 -3.97 13.81
N SER A 105 -1.24 -3.41 13.41
CA SER A 105 -0.61 -2.32 14.16
C SER A 105 -1.52 -1.10 14.25
N THR A 106 -1.42 -0.29 15.31
CA THR A 106 -2.25 0.92 15.44
C THR A 106 -2.09 1.87 14.25
N VAL A 107 -0.85 2.06 13.77
CA VAL A 107 -0.58 2.91 12.61
C VAL A 107 -1.13 2.32 11.31
N GLY A 108 -1.03 1.00 11.12
CA GLY A 108 -1.63 0.31 9.99
C GLY A 108 -3.15 0.42 10.00
N ARG A 109 -3.79 0.31 11.18
CA ARG A 109 -5.23 0.53 11.32
C ARG A 109 -5.62 1.95 10.93
N ASN A 110 -4.89 2.97 11.40
CA ASN A 110 -5.14 4.36 11.00
C ASN A 110 -5.03 4.59 9.49
N LEU A 111 -4.07 3.94 8.82
CA LEU A 111 -3.93 4.00 7.36
C LEU A 111 -5.10 3.32 6.64
N ILE A 112 -5.54 2.15 7.12
CA ILE A 112 -6.71 1.44 6.59
C ILE A 112 -7.97 2.30 6.74
N ASP A 113 -8.18 2.87 7.92
CA ASP A 113 -9.37 3.68 8.23
C ASP A 113 -9.38 4.99 7.42
N ALA A 114 -8.20 5.50 7.03
CA ALA A 114 -8.06 6.62 6.11
C ALA A 114 -8.20 6.22 4.61
N GLY A 115 -8.36 4.93 4.31
CA GLY A 115 -8.52 4.40 2.96
C GLY A 115 -7.22 4.20 2.16
N ALA A 116 -6.05 4.21 2.83
CA ALA A 116 -4.77 4.02 2.15
C ALA A 116 -4.60 2.59 1.60
N VAL A 117 -3.88 2.49 0.48
CA VAL A 117 -3.71 1.24 -0.27
C VAL A 117 -2.29 0.70 -0.05
N MET A 118 -2.13 -0.32 0.79
CA MET A 118 -0.82 -0.91 1.03
C MET A 118 -0.38 -1.78 -0.16
N ILE A 119 0.79 -1.50 -0.73
CA ILE A 119 1.37 -2.26 -1.85
C ILE A 119 2.38 -3.32 -1.43
N GLY A 120 2.91 -3.24 -0.21
CA GLY A 120 3.85 -4.23 0.30
C GLY A 120 4.58 -3.83 1.58
N LYS A 121 5.43 -4.76 2.03
CA LYS A 121 6.31 -4.70 3.19
C LYS A 121 7.74 -4.37 2.73
N THR A 122 8.29 -3.25 3.20
CA THR A 122 9.65 -2.83 2.81
C THR A 122 10.71 -3.56 3.62
N ASN A 123 11.87 -3.75 3.00
CA ASN A 123 13.06 -4.30 3.64
C ASN A 123 13.62 -3.36 4.73
N LEU A 124 14.47 -3.92 5.59
CA LEU A 124 15.09 -3.30 6.76
C LEU A 124 16.30 -4.12 7.22
N ASP A 125 17.14 -3.54 8.08
CA ASP A 125 18.07 -4.34 8.87
C ASP A 125 17.32 -5.21 9.88
N GLU A 126 17.89 -6.37 10.17
CA GLU A 126 17.29 -7.38 11.05
C GLU A 126 16.94 -6.76 12.42
N PHE A 127 15.66 -6.80 12.80
CA PHE A 127 15.11 -6.21 14.03
C PHE A 127 15.27 -4.68 14.19
N ALA A 128 15.31 -3.97 13.06
CA ALA A 128 15.12 -2.52 12.87
C ALA A 128 16.37 -1.69 12.56
#